data_AF-A0A1A8QLB0-F1
#
_entry.id   AF-A0A1A8QLB0-F1
#
_cell.length_a   1.000
_cell.length_b   1.000
_cell.length_c   1.000
_cell.angle_alpha   90.00
_cell.angle_beta   90.00
_cell.angle_gamma   90.00
#
_symmetry.space_group_name_H-M   'P 1'
#
loop_
_entity.id
_entity.type
_entity.pdbx_description
1 polymer ?
#
loop_
_entity_poly.entity_id
_entity_poly.type
_entity_poly.pdbx_seq_one_letter_code
_entity_poly.pdbx_strand_id
1 'polypeptide(L)'
;LFDAHKLDISDEFSEAIKALKGQDDKIRVVLNKADQVDTQQLMRVYGALMWSLGKVINTPEVVRVYLGSFWAKPLQNTENRRLFEAESQDLFRDIQSLPRNAALRKLNDLIKRARLAKVHAYIISYLKKEMPTLFGREKKKEELLIRLPEIYTILQREYHISPGDFPSVTKMQDMLQHYDFSKFPSLKIKLIESVDKMLATKIAGLMSMIREEESKQPPAMVSGGAFEGSQDGPFGHGYGEGISAGADAEDWIIARDKHRYDEIFYTLMPVNGKITGVNAKKEMMNSRLPNTVLGKIWKLADCDHDGMLDDEEFALAQHLIKIKLEGYELPVELPDHLIPPSHRKTPHADSLYNHSED
;
A
#
# COMPACT_ATOMS: atom_id res chain seq x y z
N LEU A 1 -10.48 2.18 6.06
CA LEU A 1 -10.45 2.77 4.70
C LEU A 1 -10.93 4.20 4.81
N PHE A 2 -10.21 5.14 4.20
CA PHE A 2 -10.58 6.55 4.13
C PHE A 2 -10.65 6.98 2.68
N ASP A 3 -11.47 7.98 2.36
CA ASP A 3 -11.63 8.52 1.02
C ASP A 3 -10.93 9.89 0.95
N ALA A 4 -10.00 10.07 0.00
CA ALA A 4 -9.25 11.31 -0.14
C ALA A 4 -10.14 12.52 -0.50
N HIS A 5 -11.27 12.28 -1.15
CA HIS A 5 -12.21 13.34 -1.53
C HIS A 5 -13.12 13.75 -0.36
N LYS A 6 -13.42 12.82 0.55
CA LYS A 6 -14.30 13.03 1.71
C LYS A 6 -13.72 12.38 2.96
N LEU A 7 -12.69 13.03 3.51
CA LEU A 7 -12.12 12.60 4.78
C LEU A 7 -13.06 12.98 5.93
N ASP A 8 -13.69 11.97 6.53
CA ASP A 8 -14.47 12.12 7.75
C ASP A 8 -14.11 11.00 8.73
N ILE A 9 -13.95 11.36 10.00
CA ILE A 9 -13.65 10.45 11.10
C ILE A 9 -14.67 10.72 12.19
N SER A 10 -15.84 10.10 12.01
CA SER A 10 -16.94 10.13 12.97
C SER A 10 -16.52 9.58 14.35
N ASP A 11 -17.27 9.94 15.39
CA ASP A 11 -17.07 9.43 16.75
C ASP A 11 -17.23 7.91 16.81
N GLU A 12 -18.21 7.34 16.09
CA GLU A 12 -18.43 5.89 16.00
C GLU A 12 -17.21 5.17 15.42
N PHE A 13 -16.59 5.75 14.39
CA PHE A 13 -15.38 5.19 13.79
C PHE A 13 -14.18 5.27 14.75
N SER A 14 -14.08 6.35 15.52
CA SER A 14 -13.07 6.49 16.57
C SER A 14 -13.25 5.45 17.68
N GLU A 15 -14.48 5.13 18.07
CA GLU A 15 -14.76 4.05 19.02
C GLU A 15 -14.38 2.68 18.47
N ALA A 16 -14.67 2.41 17.19
CA ALA A 16 -14.26 1.18 16.53
C ALA A 16 -12.74 1.00 16.53
N ILE A 17 -11.98 2.06 16.23
CA ILE A 17 -10.51 2.03 16.30
C ILE A 17 -10.03 1.77 17.73
N LYS A 18 -10.62 2.44 18.74
CA LYS A 18 -10.28 2.21 20.15
C LYS A 18 -10.54 0.76 20.59
N ALA A 19 -11.53 0.08 20.01
CA ALA A 19 -11.81 -1.32 20.29
C ALA A 19 -10.71 -2.27 19.76
N LEU A 20 -9.90 -1.83 18.79
CA LEU A 20 -8.76 -2.57 18.24
C LEU A 20 -7.44 -2.36 19.00
N LYS A 21 -7.46 -1.57 20.09
CA LYS A 21 -6.27 -1.27 20.90
C LYS A 21 -5.52 -2.56 21.29
N GLY A 22 -4.19 -2.57 21.08
CA GLY A 22 -3.33 -3.72 21.36
C GLY A 22 -3.25 -4.73 20.19
N GLN A 23 -3.93 -4.44 19.08
CA GLN A 23 -3.80 -5.14 17.80
C GLN A 23 -3.35 -4.19 16.69
N ASP A 24 -2.68 -3.10 17.07
CA ASP A 24 -2.24 -2.03 16.18
C ASP A 24 -1.36 -2.56 15.05
N ASP A 25 -0.57 -3.61 15.33
CA ASP A 25 0.29 -4.34 14.38
C ASP A 25 -0.47 -4.98 13.19
N LYS A 26 -1.77 -5.21 13.36
CA LYS A 26 -2.66 -5.82 12.35
C LYS A 26 -3.42 -4.80 11.53
N ILE A 27 -3.36 -3.53 11.90
CA ILE A 27 -4.09 -2.46 11.22
C ILE A 27 -3.31 -2.05 9.97
N ARG A 28 -4.03 -1.94 8.85
CA ARG A 28 -3.55 -1.32 7.61
C ARG A 28 -4.51 -0.21 7.26
N VAL A 29 -4.01 1.01 7.21
CA VAL A 29 -4.83 2.16 6.83
C VAL A 29 -4.65 2.40 5.34
N VAL A 30 -5.74 2.63 4.63
CA VAL A 30 -5.71 2.90 3.19
C VAL A 30 -6.47 4.20 2.96
N LEU A 31 -5.81 5.16 2.33
CA LEU A 31 -6.39 6.40 1.82
C LEU A 31 -6.69 6.20 0.33
N ASN A 32 -7.94 5.86 0.06
CA ASN A 32 -8.45 5.48 -1.25
C ASN A 32 -8.91 6.71 -2.05
N LYS A 33 -9.07 6.53 -3.38
CA LYS A 33 -9.50 7.57 -4.33
C LYS A 33 -8.60 8.81 -4.33
N ALA A 34 -7.31 8.59 -4.07
CA ALA A 34 -6.31 9.65 -4.04
C ALA A 34 -6.12 10.35 -5.40
N ASP A 35 -6.50 9.70 -6.49
CA ASP A 35 -6.49 10.25 -7.85
C ASP A 35 -7.58 11.30 -8.13
N GLN A 36 -8.54 11.49 -7.22
CA GLN A 36 -9.63 12.46 -7.39
C GLN A 36 -9.29 13.87 -6.89
N VAL A 37 -8.09 14.05 -6.33
CA VAL A 37 -7.63 15.32 -5.75
C VAL A 37 -6.26 15.67 -6.33
N ASP A 38 -5.91 16.96 -6.31
CA ASP A 38 -4.57 17.38 -6.67
C ASP A 38 -3.52 17.02 -5.59
N THR A 39 -2.24 17.12 -5.96
CA THR A 39 -1.13 16.77 -5.06
C THR A 39 -1.14 17.57 -3.75
N GLN A 40 -1.49 18.86 -3.78
CA GLN A 40 -1.51 19.69 -2.57
C GLN A 40 -2.66 19.31 -1.65
N GLN A 41 -3.84 19.10 -2.21
CA GLN A 41 -5.02 18.64 -1.48
C GLN A 41 -4.77 17.24 -0.89
N LEU A 42 -4.13 16.33 -1.64
CA LEU A 42 -3.76 15.02 -1.15
C LEU A 42 -2.87 15.10 0.09
N MET A 43 -1.85 15.96 0.09
CA MET A 43 -0.97 16.16 1.24
C MET A 43 -1.71 16.75 2.45
N ARG A 44 -2.66 17.67 2.23
CA ARG A 44 -3.51 18.22 3.30
C ARG A 44 -4.40 17.15 3.93
N VAL A 45 -5.05 16.34 3.09
CA VAL A 45 -5.93 15.24 3.53
C VAL A 45 -5.13 14.17 4.27
N TYR A 46 -3.96 13.79 3.74
CA TYR A 46 -3.05 12.86 4.40
C TYR A 46 -2.61 13.36 5.78
N GLY A 47 -2.18 14.63 5.86
CA GLY A 47 -1.79 15.25 7.13
C GLY A 47 -2.94 15.29 8.15
N ALA A 48 -4.15 15.65 7.70
CA ALA A 48 -5.34 15.66 8.54
C ALA A 48 -5.71 14.25 9.05
N LEU A 49 -5.59 13.22 8.19
CA LEU A 49 -5.81 11.83 8.56
C LEU A 49 -4.80 11.38 9.62
N MET A 50 -3.50 11.60 9.40
CA MET A 50 -2.45 11.21 10.33
C MET A 50 -2.61 11.90 11.69
N TRP A 51 -2.94 13.19 11.68
CA TRP A 51 -3.22 13.95 12.90
C TRP A 51 -4.37 13.35 13.70
N SER A 52 -5.49 13.04 13.04
CA SER A 52 -6.65 12.45 13.68
C SER A 52 -6.38 11.03 14.17
N LEU A 53 -5.70 10.21 13.37
CA LEU A 53 -5.27 8.88 13.79
C LEU A 53 -4.35 8.94 15.01
N GLY A 54 -3.40 9.88 15.07
CA GLY A 54 -2.53 10.04 16.24
C GLY A 54 -3.28 10.40 17.53
N LYS A 55 -4.45 11.03 17.44
CA LYS A 55 -5.32 11.28 18.60
C LYS A 55 -6.09 10.04 19.06
N VAL A 56 -6.45 9.16 18.13
CA VAL A 56 -7.29 7.98 18.40
C VAL A 56 -6.43 6.76 18.75
N ILE A 57 -5.38 6.54 17.98
CA ILE A 57 -4.39 5.47 18.10
C ILE A 57 -3.28 5.99 19.00
N ASN A 58 -3.47 5.86 20.32
CA ASN A 58 -2.54 6.36 21.32
C ASN A 58 -1.36 5.38 21.51
N THR A 59 -0.55 5.21 20.46
CA THR A 59 0.73 4.49 20.47
C THR A 59 1.82 5.38 19.89
N PRO A 60 3.06 5.29 20.39
CA PRO A 60 4.20 6.01 19.81
C PRO A 60 4.57 5.54 18.40
N GLU A 61 4.07 4.39 17.96
CA GLU A 61 4.33 3.83 16.63
C GLU A 61 3.37 4.45 15.59
N VAL A 62 3.95 4.98 14.51
CA VAL A 62 3.19 5.59 13.42
C VAL A 62 2.55 4.51 12.55
N VAL A 63 1.24 4.59 12.36
CA VAL A 63 0.50 3.64 11.51
C VAL A 63 0.83 3.87 10.03
N ARG A 64 1.13 2.79 9.30
CA ARG A 64 1.33 2.83 7.84
C ARG A 64 0.00 3.09 7.14
N VAL A 65 -0.02 4.14 6.31
CA VAL A 65 -1.13 4.50 5.44
C VAL A 65 -0.74 4.24 3.99
N TYR A 66 -1.49 3.42 3.25
CA TYR A 66 -1.29 3.18 1.82
C TYR A 66 -2.13 4.14 1.00
N LEU A 67 -1.49 4.87 0.09
CA LEU A 67 -2.12 5.88 -0.76
C LEU A 67 -2.43 5.32 -2.14
N GLY A 68 -3.66 5.50 -2.63
CA GLY A 68 -3.95 5.11 -4.02
C GLY A 68 -5.43 5.11 -4.35
N SER A 69 -5.73 4.55 -5.52
CA SER A 69 -7.09 4.35 -6.00
C SER A 69 -7.28 2.89 -6.38
N PHE A 70 -7.80 2.12 -5.44
CA PHE A 70 -7.86 0.65 -5.50
C PHE A 70 -9.11 0.19 -6.26
N TRP A 71 -9.12 0.46 -7.57
CA TRP A 71 -10.17 0.06 -8.51
C TRP A 71 -9.60 -0.20 -9.91
N ALA A 72 -10.41 -0.76 -10.81
CA ALA A 72 -10.01 -1.04 -12.19
C ALA A 72 -10.25 0.15 -13.16
N LYS A 73 -10.59 1.34 -12.65
CA LYS A 73 -10.88 2.51 -13.49
C LYS A 73 -9.59 3.31 -13.78
N PRO A 74 -9.51 4.01 -14.92
CA PRO A 74 -8.43 4.94 -15.20
C PRO A 74 -8.29 6.01 -14.10
N LEU A 75 -7.05 6.45 -13.85
CA LEU A 75 -6.78 7.56 -12.93
C LEU A 75 -7.35 8.87 -13.48
N GLN A 76 -8.04 9.64 -12.64
CA GLN A 76 -8.48 11.00 -12.99
C GLN A 76 -7.30 11.98 -12.98
N ASN A 77 -6.48 11.92 -11.94
CA ASN A 77 -5.23 12.67 -11.84
C ASN A 77 -4.03 11.71 -11.87
N THR A 78 -3.15 11.90 -12.85
CA THR A 78 -1.97 11.06 -13.06
C THR A 78 -0.68 11.61 -12.44
N GLU A 79 -0.69 12.81 -11.84
CA GLU A 79 0.51 13.46 -11.25
C GLU A 79 1.25 12.55 -10.27
N ASN A 80 0.51 11.77 -9.47
CA ASN A 80 1.06 10.89 -8.43
C ASN A 80 0.97 9.40 -8.79
N ARG A 81 0.84 9.05 -10.08
CA ARG A 81 0.68 7.65 -10.53
C ARG A 81 1.73 6.71 -9.92
N ARG A 82 3.02 7.09 -10.02
CA ARG A 82 4.14 6.29 -9.46
C ARG A 82 3.97 6.00 -7.98
N LEU A 83 3.53 6.99 -7.22
CA LEU A 83 3.29 6.84 -5.79
C LEU A 83 2.15 5.84 -5.56
N PHE A 84 1.03 5.99 -6.26
CA PHE A 84 -0.12 5.08 -6.11
C PHE A 84 0.22 3.64 -6.48
N GLU A 85 0.98 3.43 -7.55
CA GLU A 85 1.43 2.10 -7.97
C GLU A 85 2.38 1.47 -6.95
N ALA A 86 3.39 2.21 -6.49
CA ALA A 86 4.34 1.75 -5.48
C ALA A 86 3.63 1.38 -4.16
N GLU A 87 2.69 2.23 -3.73
CA GLU A 87 1.89 2.01 -2.52
C GLU A 87 0.94 0.82 -2.67
N SER A 88 0.35 0.62 -3.85
CA SER A 88 -0.47 -0.55 -4.14
C SER A 88 0.34 -1.83 -4.12
N GLN A 89 1.54 -1.82 -4.69
CA GLN A 89 2.46 -2.96 -4.65
C GLN A 89 2.92 -3.26 -3.21
N ASP A 90 3.22 -2.23 -2.42
CA ASP A 90 3.53 -2.38 -0.99
C ASP A 90 2.37 -3.04 -0.23
N LEU A 91 1.13 -2.59 -0.46
CA LEU A 91 -0.05 -3.19 0.16
C LEU A 91 -0.23 -4.65 -0.28
N PHE A 92 -0.06 -4.93 -1.57
CA PHE A 92 -0.19 -6.28 -2.11
C PHE A 92 0.87 -7.22 -1.58
N ARG A 93 2.14 -6.78 -1.49
CA ARG A 93 3.21 -7.56 -0.88
C ARG A 93 2.94 -7.87 0.59
N ASP A 94 2.46 -6.88 1.35
CA ASP A 94 2.09 -7.07 2.75
C ASP A 94 0.96 -8.11 2.89
N ILE A 95 -0.12 -8.00 2.10
CA ILE A 95 -1.24 -8.95 2.10
C ILE A 95 -0.80 -10.35 1.64
N GLN A 96 -0.02 -10.44 0.56
CA GLN A 96 0.52 -11.70 0.05
C GLN A 96 1.39 -12.41 1.08
N SER A 97 2.11 -11.66 1.93
CA SER A 97 2.97 -12.22 2.98
C SER A 97 2.22 -12.72 4.21
N LEU A 98 0.92 -12.43 4.35
CA LEU A 98 0.14 -12.81 5.53
C LEU A 98 0.16 -14.31 5.81
N PRO A 99 -0.02 -15.23 4.84
CA PRO A 99 -0.05 -16.67 5.13
C PRO A 99 1.30 -17.15 5.69
N ARG A 100 2.42 -16.62 5.16
CA ARG A 100 3.79 -16.91 5.64
C ARG A 100 3.95 -16.62 7.14
N ASN A 101 3.35 -15.53 7.63
CA ASN A 101 3.49 -15.08 9.02
C ASN A 101 2.37 -15.57 9.96
N ALA A 102 1.54 -16.53 9.54
CA ALA A 102 0.36 -16.93 10.30
C ALA A 102 0.70 -17.59 11.65
N ALA A 103 1.73 -18.45 11.68
CA ALA A 103 2.15 -19.14 12.89
C ALA A 103 2.71 -18.17 13.94
N LEU A 104 3.60 -17.25 13.52
CA LEU A 104 4.12 -16.18 14.38
C LEU A 104 3.00 -15.29 14.95
N ARG A 105 2.02 -14.90 14.11
CA ARG A 105 0.87 -14.10 14.56
C ARG A 105 0.04 -14.84 15.61
N LYS A 106 -0.28 -16.12 15.38
CA LYS A 106 -1.01 -16.95 16.36
C LYS A 106 -0.23 -17.09 17.67
N LEU A 107 1.10 -17.23 17.61
CA LEU A 107 1.94 -17.30 18.79
C LEU A 107 1.95 -15.99 19.57
N ASN A 108 2.04 -14.84 18.89
CA ASN A 108 1.93 -13.52 19.51
C ASN A 108 0.57 -13.30 20.18
N ASP A 109 -0.53 -13.72 19.54
CA ASP A 109 -1.87 -13.66 20.13
C ASP A 109 -2.00 -14.56 21.36
N LEU A 110 -1.38 -15.74 21.34
CA LEU A 110 -1.30 -16.63 22.51
C LEU A 110 -0.54 -15.97 23.67
N ILE A 111 0.58 -15.29 23.40
CA ILE A 111 1.34 -14.54 24.41
C ILE A 111 0.46 -13.45 25.04
N LYS A 112 -0.17 -12.62 24.21
CA LYS A 112 -1.05 -11.53 24.66
C LYS A 112 -2.18 -12.09 25.53
N ARG A 113 -2.83 -13.17 25.08
CA ARG A 113 -3.91 -13.83 25.83
C ARG A 113 -3.43 -14.45 27.14
N ALA A 114 -2.27 -15.09 27.15
CA ALA A 114 -1.70 -15.70 28.35
C ALA A 114 -1.41 -14.66 29.43
N ARG A 115 -0.85 -13.50 29.05
CA ARG A 115 -0.64 -12.37 29.97
C ARG A 115 -1.96 -11.87 30.53
N LEU A 116 -2.93 -11.56 29.67
CA LEU A 116 -4.25 -11.08 30.10
C LEU A 116 -4.96 -12.07 31.05
N ALA A 117 -4.89 -13.37 30.77
CA ALA A 117 -5.46 -14.40 31.64
C ALA A 117 -4.77 -14.43 33.02
N LYS A 118 -3.44 -14.26 33.05
CA LYS A 118 -2.65 -14.18 34.29
C LYS A 118 -3.04 -12.95 35.12
N VAL A 119 -3.14 -11.78 34.48
CA VAL A 119 -3.61 -10.53 35.13
C VAL A 119 -5.01 -10.71 35.70
N HIS A 120 -5.93 -11.27 34.91
CA HIS A 120 -7.29 -11.54 35.36
C HIS A 120 -7.31 -12.48 36.58
N ALA A 121 -6.49 -13.53 36.59
CA ALA A 121 -6.38 -14.43 37.73
C ALA A 121 -5.93 -13.72 39.01
N TYR A 122 -4.96 -12.80 38.92
CA TYR A 122 -4.54 -11.98 40.07
C TYR A 122 -5.66 -11.06 40.57
N ILE A 123 -6.37 -10.39 39.66
CA ILE A 123 -7.50 -9.51 40.01
C ILE A 123 -8.56 -10.31 40.78
N ILE A 124 -9.04 -11.42 40.21
CA ILE A 124 -10.09 -12.25 40.84
C ILE A 124 -9.63 -12.80 42.19
N SER A 125 -8.37 -13.25 42.28
CA SER A 125 -7.82 -13.79 43.52
C SER A 125 -7.65 -12.74 44.61
N TYR A 126 -7.24 -11.52 44.24
CA TYR A 126 -7.13 -10.40 45.17
C TYR A 126 -8.52 -10.01 45.72
N LEU A 127 -9.50 -9.88 44.83
CA LEU A 127 -10.89 -9.61 45.24
C LEU A 127 -11.40 -10.69 46.19
N LYS A 128 -11.16 -11.98 45.90
CA LYS A 128 -11.52 -13.08 46.79
C LYS A 128 -10.83 -12.99 48.16
N LYS A 129 -9.55 -12.64 48.20
CA LYS A 129 -8.75 -12.52 49.42
C LYS A 129 -9.28 -11.43 50.35
N GLU A 130 -9.76 -10.32 49.79
CA GLU A 130 -10.30 -9.17 50.53
C GLU A 130 -11.76 -9.36 51.02
N MET A 131 -12.45 -10.43 50.58
CA MET A 131 -13.83 -10.66 50.98
C MET A 131 -13.95 -11.17 52.42
N PRO A 132 -14.86 -10.61 53.25
CA PRO A 132 -15.09 -11.06 54.60
C PRO A 132 -15.81 -12.41 54.63
N THR A 133 -15.44 -13.26 55.60
CA THR A 133 -15.97 -14.61 55.72
C THR A 133 -17.41 -14.66 56.24
N LEU A 134 -17.82 -13.73 57.11
CA LEU A 134 -19.08 -13.83 57.86
C LEU A 134 -20.13 -12.76 57.49
N PHE A 135 -19.81 -11.47 57.60
CA PHE A 135 -20.77 -10.37 57.40
C PHE A 135 -20.17 -9.22 56.58
N GLY A 136 -21.02 -8.34 56.03
CA GLY A 136 -20.58 -7.12 55.32
C GLY A 136 -20.09 -7.33 53.89
N ARG A 137 -20.43 -8.46 53.26
CA ARG A 137 -19.96 -8.84 51.91
C ARG A 137 -20.38 -7.83 50.82
N GLU A 138 -21.64 -7.39 50.82
CA GLU A 138 -22.13 -6.48 49.78
C GLU A 138 -21.45 -5.12 49.85
N LYS A 139 -21.37 -4.52 51.05
CA LYS A 139 -20.65 -3.27 51.28
C LYS A 139 -19.17 -3.38 50.91
N LYS A 140 -18.53 -4.52 51.22
CA LYS A 140 -17.12 -4.73 50.83
C LYS A 140 -16.96 -4.86 49.32
N LYS A 141 -17.88 -5.53 48.63
CA LYS A 141 -17.88 -5.63 47.17
C LYS A 141 -17.98 -4.25 46.52
N GLU A 142 -18.91 -3.40 46.97
CA GLU A 142 -19.04 -2.02 46.48
C GLU A 142 -17.75 -1.21 46.69
N GLU A 143 -17.14 -1.31 47.89
CA GLU A 143 -15.85 -0.68 48.19
C GLU A 143 -14.75 -1.16 47.23
N LEU A 144 -14.64 -2.47 47.01
CA LEU A 144 -13.62 -3.06 46.13
C LEU A 144 -13.82 -2.67 44.65
N LEU A 145 -15.07 -2.52 44.19
CA LEU A 145 -15.36 -2.04 42.83
C LEU A 145 -14.91 -0.59 42.66
N ILE A 146 -15.18 0.28 43.62
CA ILE A 146 -14.74 1.68 43.59
C ILE A 146 -13.21 1.76 43.61
N ARG A 147 -12.56 0.93 44.42
CA ARG A 147 -11.10 0.87 44.57
C ARG A 147 -10.37 0.07 43.49
N LEU A 148 -11.08 -0.44 42.47
CA LEU A 148 -10.46 -1.23 41.41
C LEU A 148 -9.27 -0.56 40.70
N PRO A 149 -9.27 0.76 40.41
CA PRO A 149 -8.08 1.43 39.87
C PRO A 149 -6.85 1.31 40.77
N GLU A 150 -7.03 1.49 42.09
CA GLU A 150 -5.96 1.36 43.09
C GLU A 150 -5.45 -0.07 43.17
N ILE A 151 -6.37 -1.05 43.14
CA ILE A 151 -6.05 -2.48 43.13
C ILE A 151 -5.16 -2.80 41.93
N TYR A 152 -5.44 -2.23 40.75
CA TYR A 152 -4.59 -2.44 39.57
C TYR A 152 -3.17 -1.91 39.80
N THR A 153 -3.03 -0.71 40.39
CA THR A 153 -1.71 -0.16 40.73
C THR A 153 -0.96 -1.02 41.74
N ILE A 154 -1.66 -1.60 42.73
CA ILE A 154 -1.07 -2.53 43.70
C ILE A 154 -0.55 -3.78 42.98
N LEU A 155 -1.39 -4.41 42.15
CA LEU A 155 -1.03 -5.63 41.42
C LEU A 155 0.09 -5.40 40.41
N GLN A 156 0.13 -4.23 39.76
CA GLN A 156 1.23 -3.84 38.87
C GLN A 156 2.58 -3.86 39.59
N ARG A 157 2.63 -3.28 40.80
CA ARG A 157 3.86 -3.19 41.60
C ARG A 157 4.25 -4.53 42.20
N GLU A 158 3.28 -5.26 42.76
CA GLU A 158 3.51 -6.53 43.46
C GLU A 158 3.99 -7.64 42.50
N TYR A 159 3.41 -7.70 41.30
CA TYR A 159 3.68 -8.78 40.33
C TYR A 159 4.49 -8.32 39.11
N HIS A 160 4.99 -7.08 39.11
CA HIS A 160 5.76 -6.48 38.02
C HIS A 160 5.07 -6.57 36.64
N ILE A 161 3.78 -6.23 36.61
CA ILE A 161 2.93 -6.34 35.41
C ILE A 161 2.88 -4.98 34.70
N SER A 162 2.97 -4.99 33.38
CA SER A 162 2.82 -3.77 32.58
C SER A 162 1.39 -3.23 32.65
N PRO A 163 1.18 -1.90 32.74
CA PRO A 163 -0.16 -1.30 32.69
C PRO A 163 -0.97 -1.70 31.46
N GLY A 164 -0.30 -1.99 30.33
CA GLY A 164 -0.95 -2.39 29.08
C GLY A 164 -1.56 -3.80 29.09
N ASP A 165 -1.17 -4.66 30.03
CA ASP A 165 -1.73 -6.01 30.16
C ASP A 165 -3.07 -6.02 30.94
N PHE A 166 -3.46 -4.90 31.55
CA PHE A 166 -4.70 -4.79 32.32
C PHE A 166 -5.90 -4.52 31.40
N PRO A 167 -7.06 -5.15 31.68
CA PRO A 167 -8.31 -4.80 31.03
C PRO A 167 -8.77 -3.39 31.41
N SER A 168 -9.75 -2.85 30.67
CA SER A 168 -10.39 -1.58 31.04
C SER A 168 -11.04 -1.68 32.42
N VAL A 169 -10.69 -0.74 33.30
CA VAL A 169 -11.25 -0.65 34.66
C VAL A 169 -12.77 -0.55 34.61
N THR A 170 -13.31 0.37 33.80
CA THR A 170 -14.75 0.60 33.67
C THR A 170 -15.49 -0.65 33.20
N LYS A 171 -14.97 -1.34 32.17
CA LYS A 171 -15.57 -2.60 31.69
C LYS A 171 -15.50 -3.70 32.75
N MET A 172 -14.42 -3.76 33.52
CA MET A 172 -14.30 -4.73 34.60
C MET A 172 -15.23 -4.42 35.76
N GLN A 173 -15.43 -3.15 36.13
CA GLN A 173 -16.40 -2.75 37.15
C GLN A 173 -17.83 -3.15 36.75
N ASP A 174 -18.22 -2.84 35.52
CA ASP A 174 -19.53 -3.18 34.95
C ASP A 174 -19.75 -4.70 34.90
N MET A 175 -18.74 -5.48 34.50
CA MET A 175 -18.86 -6.94 34.51
C MET A 175 -18.92 -7.51 35.93
N LEU A 176 -18.04 -7.06 36.83
CA LEU A 176 -17.89 -7.59 38.19
C LEU A 176 -19.10 -7.29 39.07
N GLN A 177 -19.90 -6.25 38.79
CA GLN A 177 -21.10 -5.94 39.56
C GLN A 177 -22.10 -7.12 39.60
N HIS A 178 -22.10 -7.95 38.56
CA HIS A 178 -23.01 -9.10 38.42
C HIS A 178 -22.49 -10.40 39.06
N TYR A 179 -21.31 -10.40 39.68
CA TYR A 179 -20.72 -11.58 40.30
C TYR A 179 -20.72 -11.50 41.82
N ASP A 180 -20.79 -12.68 42.46
CA ASP A 180 -20.57 -12.85 43.90
C ASP A 180 -19.10 -13.15 44.17
N PHE A 181 -18.39 -12.17 44.74
CA PHE A 181 -16.95 -12.27 44.99
C PHE A 181 -16.60 -13.35 46.01
N SER A 182 -17.56 -13.77 46.85
CA SER A 182 -17.34 -14.85 47.82
C SER A 182 -17.23 -16.21 47.14
N LYS A 183 -17.73 -16.35 45.91
CA LYS A 183 -17.63 -17.58 45.13
C LYS A 183 -16.37 -17.64 44.26
N PHE A 184 -15.60 -16.57 44.20
CA PHE A 184 -14.37 -16.57 43.42
C PHE A 184 -13.35 -17.59 43.94
N PRO A 185 -12.58 -18.22 43.04
CA PRO A 185 -11.52 -19.13 43.42
C PRO A 185 -10.34 -18.35 44.02
N SER A 186 -9.65 -18.97 44.98
CA SER A 186 -8.36 -18.49 45.47
C SER A 186 -7.26 -18.71 44.43
N LEU A 187 -6.17 -17.95 44.54
CA LEU A 187 -5.04 -18.05 43.62
C LEU A 187 -4.43 -19.45 43.65
N LYS A 188 -4.32 -20.07 42.47
CA LYS A 188 -3.62 -21.34 42.30
C LYS A 188 -2.22 -21.09 41.75
N ILE A 189 -1.24 -20.95 42.65
CA ILE A 189 0.15 -20.61 42.31
C ILE A 189 0.72 -21.54 41.25
N LYS A 190 0.49 -22.86 41.35
CA LYS A 190 0.95 -23.85 40.36
C LYS A 190 0.48 -23.57 38.93
N LEU A 191 -0.73 -23.01 38.76
CA LEU A 191 -1.24 -22.65 37.43
C LEU A 191 -0.54 -21.41 36.87
N ILE A 192 -0.25 -20.43 37.73
CA ILE A 192 0.51 -19.23 37.36
C ILE A 192 1.93 -19.60 36.94
N GLU A 193 2.61 -20.42 37.76
CA GLU A 193 3.96 -20.93 37.46
C GLU A 193 4.00 -21.68 36.12
N SER A 194 2.95 -22.43 35.79
CA SER A 194 2.86 -23.12 34.50
C SER A 194 2.78 -22.15 33.32
N VAL A 195 2.03 -21.04 33.46
CA VAL A 195 1.94 -19.99 32.42
C VAL A 195 3.27 -19.25 32.31
N ASP A 196 3.92 -18.92 33.44
CA ASP A 196 5.21 -18.26 33.46
C ASP A 196 6.31 -19.11 32.82
N LYS A 197 6.34 -20.40 33.14
CA LYS A 197 7.26 -21.35 32.52
C LYS A 197 7.03 -21.44 31.01
N MET A 198 5.78 -21.46 30.56
CA MET A 198 5.45 -21.44 29.14
C MET A 198 6.00 -20.18 28.47
N LEU A 199 5.67 -19.00 29.00
CA LEU A 199 6.10 -17.70 28.47
C LEU A 199 7.63 -17.55 28.44
N ALA A 200 8.32 -17.99 29.49
CA ALA A 200 9.76 -17.82 29.64
C ALA A 200 10.60 -18.80 28.79
N THR A 201 10.16 -20.07 28.66
CA THR A 201 11.01 -21.13 28.07
C THR A 201 10.42 -21.77 26.83
N LYS A 202 9.11 -22.05 26.81
CA LYS A 202 8.48 -22.82 25.73
C LYS A 202 8.25 -21.98 24.48
N ILE A 203 7.96 -20.69 24.66
CA ILE A 203 7.76 -19.77 23.53
C ILE A 203 9.04 -19.53 22.75
N ALA A 204 10.19 -19.40 23.42
CA ALA A 204 11.48 -19.27 22.74
C ALA A 204 11.77 -20.48 21.82
N GLY A 205 11.49 -21.70 22.31
CA GLY A 205 11.60 -22.92 21.52
C GLY A 205 10.67 -22.92 20.30
N LEU A 206 9.39 -22.58 20.50
CA LEU A 206 8.42 -22.48 19.40
C LEU A 206 8.80 -21.42 18.36
N MET A 207 9.30 -20.26 18.79
CA MET A 207 9.79 -19.21 17.87
C MET A 207 10.91 -19.73 16.98
N SER A 208 11.83 -20.55 17.51
CA SER A 208 12.90 -21.15 16.72
C SER A 208 12.36 -22.17 15.71
N MET A 209 11.43 -23.02 16.15
CA MET A 209 10.80 -24.03 15.29
C MET A 209 10.01 -23.39 14.15
N ILE A 210 9.24 -22.33 14.43
CA ILE A 210 8.46 -21.62 13.41
C ILE A 210 9.38 -21.01 12.35
N ARG A 211 10.48 -20.35 12.76
CA ARG A 211 11.46 -19.80 11.81
C ARG A 211 12.11 -20.87 10.94
N GLU A 212 12.39 -22.05 11.52
CA GLU A 212 12.94 -23.18 10.78
C GLU A 212 11.93 -23.80 9.81
N GLU A 213 10.65 -23.84 10.16
CA GLU A 213 9.57 -24.29 9.27
C GLU A 213 9.36 -23.30 8.12
N GLU A 214 9.31 -21.99 8.43
CA GLU A 214 9.18 -20.90 7.45
C GLU A 214 10.37 -20.78 6.48
N SER A 215 11.54 -21.31 6.84
CA SER A 215 12.71 -21.34 5.94
C SER A 215 12.73 -22.55 5.01
N LYS A 216 12.02 -23.63 5.36
CA LYS A 216 11.97 -24.88 4.59
C LYS A 216 10.80 -24.93 3.60
N GLN A 217 9.72 -24.20 3.87
CA GLN A 217 8.57 -24.13 2.98
C GLN A 217 8.74 -22.98 1.98
N PRO A 218 8.37 -23.16 0.69
CA PRO A 218 8.24 -22.03 -0.21
C PRO A 218 7.24 -21.04 0.40
N PRO A 219 7.43 -19.72 0.24
CA PRO A 219 6.57 -18.73 0.85
C PRO A 219 5.13 -18.97 0.40
N ALA A 220 4.27 -19.39 1.33
CA ALA A 220 2.83 -19.44 1.09
C ALA A 220 2.36 -18.01 0.84
N MET A 221 2.17 -17.68 -0.43
CA MET A 221 1.72 -16.37 -0.89
C MET A 221 0.28 -16.49 -1.37
N VAL A 222 -0.48 -15.42 -1.19
CA VAL A 222 -1.77 -15.29 -1.86
C VAL A 222 -1.51 -15.26 -3.37
N SER A 223 -2.09 -16.21 -4.11
CA SER A 223 -2.00 -16.29 -5.57
C SER A 223 -3.36 -16.03 -6.22
N GLY A 224 -3.35 -15.57 -7.47
CA GLY A 224 -4.56 -15.28 -8.24
C GLY A 224 -5.12 -13.87 -8.08
N GLY A 225 -5.90 -13.41 -9.07
CA GLY A 225 -6.60 -12.11 -9.03
C GLY A 225 -5.67 -10.91 -9.16
N ALA A 226 -5.90 -9.85 -8.39
CA ALA A 226 -5.11 -8.60 -8.42
C ALA A 226 -3.63 -8.76 -8.01
N PHE A 227 -3.25 -9.97 -7.59
CA PHE A 227 -1.91 -10.35 -7.13
C PHE A 227 -1.07 -11.01 -8.24
N GLU A 228 -1.66 -11.35 -9.39
CA GLU A 228 -0.93 -11.89 -10.54
C GLU A 228 -0.19 -10.76 -11.29
N GLY A 229 1.10 -10.96 -11.56
CA GLY A 229 1.94 -9.98 -12.27
C GLY A 229 2.43 -8.79 -11.44
N SER A 230 2.17 -8.77 -10.12
CA SER A 230 2.54 -7.64 -9.25
C SER A 230 4.03 -7.53 -8.90
N GLN A 231 4.84 -8.55 -9.21
CA GLN A 231 6.30 -8.53 -9.02
C GLN A 231 7.08 -8.49 -10.34
N ASP A 232 6.63 -9.19 -11.38
CA ASP A 232 7.25 -9.24 -12.71
C ASP A 232 6.20 -9.61 -13.78
N GLY A 233 5.11 -8.85 -13.86
CA GLY A 233 4.18 -8.91 -14.99
C GLY A 233 4.70 -8.09 -16.18
N PRO A 234 4.10 -8.22 -17.37
CA PRO A 234 4.42 -7.37 -18.53
C PRO A 234 4.14 -5.86 -18.30
N PHE A 235 3.64 -5.49 -17.12
CA PHE A 235 3.29 -4.15 -16.66
C PHE A 235 4.15 -3.74 -15.44
N GLY A 236 5.46 -3.95 -15.51
CA GLY A 236 6.41 -3.53 -14.48
C GLY A 236 6.42 -2.01 -14.24
N HIS A 237 7.11 -1.56 -13.18
CA HIS A 237 7.27 -0.14 -12.82
C HIS A 237 7.46 0.76 -14.06
N GLY A 238 6.59 1.76 -14.24
CA GLY A 238 6.64 2.71 -15.36
C GLY A 238 5.67 2.43 -16.52
N TYR A 239 4.70 1.54 -16.36
CA TYR A 239 3.61 1.40 -17.33
C TYR A 239 2.83 2.72 -17.50
N GLY A 240 2.54 3.11 -18.75
CA GLY A 240 1.89 4.38 -19.06
C GLY A 240 2.77 5.64 -18.96
N GLU A 241 4.10 5.50 -18.78
CA GLU A 241 5.07 6.60 -18.79
C GLU A 241 6.22 6.36 -19.79
N GLY A 242 6.95 7.42 -20.13
CA GLY A 242 8.04 7.36 -21.10
C GLY A 242 7.56 6.77 -22.43
N ILE A 243 8.18 5.67 -22.86
CA ILE A 243 7.82 4.97 -24.09
C ILE A 243 6.44 4.29 -24.03
N SER A 244 5.98 3.91 -22.83
CA SER A 244 4.67 3.28 -22.64
C SER A 244 3.54 4.32 -22.50
N ALA A 245 3.85 5.61 -22.57
CA ALA A 245 2.85 6.67 -22.50
C ALA A 245 1.85 6.55 -23.66
N GLY A 246 0.56 6.48 -23.33
CA GLY A 246 -0.51 6.33 -24.30
C GLY A 246 -0.71 4.92 -24.85
N ALA A 247 -0.09 3.89 -24.26
CA ALA A 247 -0.27 2.50 -24.70
C ALA A 247 -1.74 2.02 -24.63
N ASP A 248 -2.53 2.53 -23.67
CA ASP A 248 -3.96 2.24 -23.53
C ASP A 248 -4.87 3.30 -24.17
N ALA A 249 -4.30 4.30 -24.86
CA ALA A 249 -5.08 5.34 -25.52
C ALA A 249 -5.49 4.90 -26.93
N GLU A 250 -6.74 5.16 -27.31
CA GLU A 250 -7.22 4.91 -28.68
C GLU A 250 -6.51 5.81 -29.71
N ASP A 251 -6.11 7.01 -29.29
CA ASP A 251 -5.45 8.02 -30.13
C ASP A 251 -3.92 8.03 -29.98
N TRP A 252 -3.22 8.43 -31.05
CA TRP A 252 -1.77 8.63 -31.03
C TRP A 252 -1.38 9.74 -30.04
N ILE A 253 -0.67 9.36 -28.96
CA ILE A 253 -0.39 10.27 -27.82
C ILE A 253 0.34 11.56 -28.25
N ILE A 254 1.16 11.48 -29.29
CA ILE A 254 1.97 12.57 -29.83
C ILE A 254 1.10 13.66 -30.50
N ALA A 255 -0.10 13.30 -30.96
CA ALA A 255 -1.06 14.25 -31.55
C ALA A 255 -1.40 15.42 -30.63
N ARG A 256 -1.32 15.23 -29.30
CA ARG A 256 -1.59 16.28 -28.30
C ARG A 256 -0.58 17.44 -28.36
N ASP A 257 0.68 17.11 -28.60
CA ASP A 257 1.78 18.08 -28.66
C ASP A 257 2.19 18.41 -30.12
N LYS A 258 1.62 17.74 -31.13
CA LYS A 258 2.01 17.83 -32.55
C LYS A 258 2.08 19.27 -33.06
N HIS A 259 1.13 20.12 -32.71
CA HIS A 259 1.13 21.53 -33.13
C HIS A 259 2.45 22.27 -32.81
N ARG A 260 3.08 21.96 -31.67
CA ARG A 260 4.36 22.56 -31.25
C ARG A 260 5.53 22.03 -32.06
N TYR A 261 5.46 20.77 -32.45
CA TYR A 261 6.49 20.14 -33.29
C TYR A 261 6.37 20.59 -34.75
N ASP A 262 5.14 20.76 -35.24
CA ASP A 262 4.86 21.29 -36.58
C ASP A 262 5.42 22.71 -36.74
N GLU A 263 5.28 23.58 -35.74
CA GLU A 263 5.89 24.91 -35.74
C GLU A 263 7.40 24.85 -36.00
N ILE A 264 8.11 23.95 -35.31
CA ILE A 264 9.56 23.75 -35.51
C ILE A 264 9.83 23.15 -36.89
N PHE A 265 9.08 22.12 -37.28
CA PHE A 265 9.22 21.44 -38.56
C PHE A 265 9.17 22.41 -39.75
N TYR A 266 8.19 23.31 -39.77
CA TYR A 266 8.06 24.28 -40.87
C TYR A 266 9.17 25.34 -40.87
N THR A 267 9.78 25.66 -39.72
CA THR A 267 10.96 26.56 -39.70
C THR A 267 12.20 25.93 -40.34
N LEU A 268 12.26 24.59 -40.43
CA LEU A 268 13.33 23.85 -41.09
C LEU A 268 13.19 23.78 -42.62
N MET A 269 12.18 24.47 -43.17
CA MET A 269 11.90 24.59 -44.61
C MET A 269 11.79 23.22 -45.31
N PRO A 270 10.75 22.42 -44.98
CA PRO A 270 10.53 21.13 -45.63
C PRO A 270 10.29 21.31 -47.14
N VAL A 271 10.76 20.34 -47.92
CA VAL A 271 10.55 20.26 -49.37
C VAL A 271 9.65 19.06 -49.63
N ASN A 272 8.52 19.27 -50.32
CA ASN A 272 7.50 18.24 -50.55
C ASN A 272 6.99 17.57 -49.26
N GLY A 273 6.88 18.33 -48.18
CA GLY A 273 6.40 17.82 -46.88
C GLY A 273 7.42 17.01 -46.09
N LYS A 274 8.70 16.97 -46.51
CA LYS A 274 9.77 16.28 -45.80
C LYS A 274 10.98 17.18 -45.53
N ILE A 275 11.66 16.97 -44.40
CA ILE A 275 12.96 17.58 -44.10
C ILE A 275 14.09 16.59 -44.37
N THR A 276 15.22 17.08 -44.87
CA THR A 276 16.40 16.24 -45.11
C THR A 276 17.02 15.78 -43.79
N GLY A 277 17.65 14.60 -43.77
CA GLY A 277 18.37 14.12 -42.59
C GLY A 277 19.47 15.08 -42.08
N VAL A 278 20.03 15.93 -42.94
CA VAL A 278 20.98 16.98 -42.53
C VAL A 278 20.30 18.06 -41.68
N ASN A 279 19.13 18.54 -42.11
CA ASN A 279 18.37 19.56 -41.39
C ASN A 279 17.81 19.00 -40.07
N ALA A 280 17.24 17.80 -40.12
CA ALA A 280 16.73 17.11 -38.94
C ALA A 280 17.84 16.86 -37.91
N LYS A 281 19.00 16.33 -38.34
CA LYS A 281 20.16 16.12 -37.45
C LYS A 281 20.61 17.42 -36.77
N LYS A 282 20.65 18.52 -37.52
CA LYS A 282 21.04 19.83 -36.98
C LYS A 282 20.08 20.27 -35.87
N GLU A 283 18.78 20.10 -36.06
CA GLU A 283 17.78 20.42 -35.04
C GLU A 283 17.90 19.48 -33.82
N MET A 284 17.98 18.17 -34.05
CA MET A 284 18.09 17.18 -32.98
C MET A 284 19.31 17.41 -32.08
N MET A 285 20.43 17.91 -32.64
CA MET A 285 21.64 18.25 -31.87
C MET A 285 21.42 19.39 -30.86
N ASN A 286 20.39 20.22 -31.02
CA ASN A 286 20.05 21.28 -30.06
C ASN A 286 19.62 20.71 -28.69
N SER A 287 19.15 19.46 -28.65
CA SER A 287 18.80 18.75 -27.42
C SER A 287 19.98 18.47 -26.49
N ARG A 288 21.23 18.57 -27.00
CA ARG A 288 22.48 18.22 -26.30
C ARG A 288 22.58 16.75 -25.86
N LEU A 289 21.77 15.86 -26.45
CA LEU A 289 21.91 14.42 -26.24
C LEU A 289 23.17 13.88 -26.95
N PRO A 290 23.78 12.79 -26.45
CA PRO A 290 24.91 12.14 -27.14
C PRO A 290 24.56 11.70 -28.56
N ASN A 291 25.51 11.79 -29.50
CA ASN A 291 25.30 11.40 -30.90
C ASN A 291 24.83 9.93 -31.05
N THR A 292 25.27 9.04 -30.16
CA THR A 292 24.83 7.64 -30.13
C THR A 292 23.33 7.52 -29.83
N VAL A 293 22.81 8.37 -28.94
CA VAL A 293 21.39 8.44 -28.57
C VAL A 293 20.59 9.06 -29.71
N LEU A 294 21.07 10.17 -30.29
CA LEU A 294 20.39 10.82 -31.42
C LEU A 294 20.31 9.90 -32.65
N GLY A 295 21.35 9.11 -32.93
CA GLY A 295 21.33 8.12 -33.99
C GLY A 295 20.29 7.01 -33.75
N LYS A 296 20.10 6.61 -32.48
CA LYS A 296 19.04 5.66 -32.10
C LYS A 296 17.65 6.26 -32.30
N ILE A 297 17.45 7.52 -31.91
CA ILE A 297 16.18 8.24 -32.13
C ILE A 297 15.86 8.37 -33.61
N TRP A 298 16.85 8.76 -34.43
CA TRP A 298 16.70 8.84 -35.89
C TRP A 298 16.18 7.52 -36.46
N LYS A 299 16.83 6.41 -36.12
CA LYS A 299 16.45 5.08 -36.61
C LYS A 299 15.04 4.65 -36.19
N LEU A 300 14.57 5.13 -35.04
CA LEU A 300 13.21 4.85 -34.55
C LEU A 300 12.15 5.77 -35.19
N ALA A 301 12.53 6.97 -35.60
CA ALA A 301 11.61 7.97 -36.13
C ALA A 301 11.40 7.88 -37.64
N ASP A 302 12.46 7.58 -38.40
CA ASP A 302 12.47 7.35 -39.86
C ASP A 302 11.83 5.98 -40.16
N CYS A 303 10.49 5.97 -40.20
CA CYS A 303 9.66 4.76 -40.23
C CYS A 303 9.64 4.12 -41.62
N ASP A 304 9.69 4.93 -42.67
CA ASP A 304 9.75 4.47 -44.07
C ASP A 304 11.19 4.27 -44.59
N HIS A 305 12.19 4.63 -43.79
CA HIS A 305 13.62 4.44 -44.08
C HIS A 305 14.09 5.17 -45.34
N ASP A 306 13.47 6.30 -45.68
CA ASP A 306 13.81 7.09 -46.87
C ASP A 306 14.94 8.10 -46.64
N GLY A 307 15.42 8.23 -45.39
CA GLY A 307 16.51 9.13 -45.00
C GLY A 307 16.09 10.60 -44.85
N MET A 308 14.79 10.86 -44.88
CA MET A 308 14.13 12.14 -44.62
C MET A 308 13.13 11.95 -43.48
N LEU A 309 12.53 13.03 -42.98
CA LEU A 309 11.43 12.94 -42.01
C LEU A 309 10.25 13.77 -42.51
N ASP A 310 9.07 13.18 -42.55
CA ASP A 310 7.82 13.94 -42.65
C ASP A 310 7.44 14.60 -41.31
N ASP A 311 6.29 15.28 -41.26
CA ASP A 311 5.85 16.01 -40.07
C ASP A 311 5.48 15.09 -38.89
N GLU A 312 4.96 13.88 -39.15
CA GLU A 312 4.64 12.92 -38.10
C GLU A 312 5.91 12.21 -37.58
N GLU A 313 6.83 11.85 -38.46
CA GLU A 313 8.13 11.27 -38.11
C GLU A 313 8.99 12.28 -37.34
N PHE A 314 8.95 13.56 -37.72
CA PHE A 314 9.62 14.62 -36.96
C PHE A 314 8.99 14.81 -35.58
N ALA A 315 7.66 14.83 -35.49
CA ALA A 315 6.96 14.89 -34.20
C ALA A 315 7.32 13.69 -33.29
N LEU A 316 7.43 12.50 -33.87
CA LEU A 316 7.92 11.30 -33.18
C LEU A 316 9.36 11.48 -32.69
N ALA A 317 10.28 11.98 -33.51
CA ALA A 317 11.66 12.24 -33.13
C ALA A 317 11.75 13.21 -31.93
N GLN A 318 10.98 14.31 -31.97
CA GLN A 318 10.94 15.30 -30.89
C GLN A 318 10.33 14.73 -29.60
N HIS A 319 9.32 13.86 -29.72
CA HIS A 319 8.73 13.16 -28.58
C HIS A 319 9.73 12.19 -27.92
N LEU A 320 10.48 11.42 -28.71
CA LEU A 320 11.52 10.51 -28.20
C LEU A 320 12.68 11.28 -27.53
N ILE A 321 13.05 12.45 -28.06
CA ILE A 321 14.01 13.36 -27.42
C ILE A 321 13.49 13.81 -26.05
N LYS A 322 12.22 14.25 -25.97
CA LYS A 322 11.58 14.64 -24.72
C LYS A 322 11.60 13.50 -23.70
N ILE A 323 11.20 12.29 -24.09
CA ILE A 323 11.24 11.09 -23.25
C ILE A 323 12.65 10.84 -22.71
N LYS A 324 13.68 10.97 -23.55
CA LYS A 324 15.07 10.73 -23.11
C LYS A 324 15.58 11.84 -22.18
N LEU A 325 15.18 13.09 -22.40
CA LEU A 325 15.52 14.23 -21.53
C LEU A 325 14.83 14.13 -20.16
N GLU A 326 13.65 13.51 -20.09
CA GLU A 326 12.94 13.21 -18.84
C GLU A 326 13.55 12.02 -18.06
N GLY A 327 14.59 11.39 -18.61
CA GLY A 327 15.38 10.34 -17.94
C GLY A 327 14.94 8.91 -18.26
N TYR A 328 14.00 8.70 -19.18
CA TYR A 328 13.57 7.37 -19.59
C TYR A 328 14.50 6.74 -20.63
N GLU A 329 14.52 5.42 -20.70
CA GLU A 329 15.26 4.69 -21.73
C GLU A 329 14.47 4.57 -23.04
N LEU A 330 15.20 4.61 -24.16
CA LEU A 330 14.63 4.43 -25.49
C LEU A 330 14.44 2.93 -25.79
N PRO A 331 13.37 2.53 -26.49
CA PRO A 331 13.09 1.14 -26.76
C PRO A 331 14.05 0.59 -27.81
N VAL A 332 14.12 -0.73 -27.95
CA VAL A 332 14.93 -1.34 -29.02
C VAL A 332 14.22 -1.22 -30.36
N GLU A 333 12.90 -1.35 -30.35
CA GLU A 333 11.99 -1.24 -31.50
C GLU A 333 10.85 -0.28 -31.15
N LEU A 334 10.30 0.41 -32.14
CA LEU A 334 9.22 1.36 -31.91
C LEU A 334 7.91 0.59 -31.59
N PRO A 335 7.26 0.82 -30.44
CA PRO A 335 5.98 0.20 -30.12
C PRO A 335 4.84 0.66 -31.04
N ASP A 336 3.88 -0.21 -31.32
CA ASP A 336 2.76 0.04 -32.23
C ASP A 336 1.96 1.31 -31.91
N HIS A 337 1.76 1.62 -30.63
CA HIS A 337 1.00 2.81 -30.21
C HIS A 337 1.73 4.13 -30.48
N LEU A 338 3.06 4.09 -30.68
CA LEU A 338 3.86 5.26 -31.07
C LEU A 338 4.07 5.40 -32.58
N ILE A 339 3.74 4.36 -33.37
CA ILE A 339 3.83 4.43 -34.83
C ILE A 339 2.87 5.53 -35.34
N PRO A 340 3.36 6.49 -36.14
CA PRO A 340 2.55 7.51 -36.76
C PRO A 340 1.34 6.92 -37.48
N PRO A 341 0.13 7.49 -37.36
CA PRO A 341 -1.07 6.95 -37.98
C PRO A 341 -0.92 6.68 -39.48
N SER A 342 -0.23 7.55 -40.22
CA SER A 342 0.00 7.37 -41.66
C SER A 342 0.94 6.21 -42.02
N HIS A 343 1.77 5.78 -41.06
CA HIS A 343 2.77 4.70 -41.21
C HIS A 343 2.30 3.35 -40.64
N ARG A 344 1.09 3.27 -40.08
CA ARG A 344 0.52 2.01 -39.58
C ARG A 344 0.13 1.11 -40.74
N LYS A 345 0.68 -0.11 -40.79
CA LYS A 345 0.26 -1.15 -41.74
C LYS A 345 -1.19 -1.56 -41.42
N THR A 346 -2.15 -1.14 -42.23
CA THR A 346 -3.55 -1.55 -42.07
C THR A 346 -3.72 -3.00 -42.54
N PRO A 347 -4.29 -3.92 -41.73
CA PRO A 347 -4.57 -5.29 -42.17
C PRO A 347 -5.76 -5.41 -43.14
N HIS A 348 -6.29 -4.30 -43.68
CA HIS A 348 -7.63 -4.27 -44.28
C HIS A 348 -7.69 -3.84 -45.76
N ALA A 349 -6.56 -3.60 -46.43
CA ALA A 349 -6.54 -3.23 -47.85
C ALA A 349 -6.26 -4.40 -48.81
N ASP A 350 -5.59 -5.47 -48.35
CA ASP A 350 -5.20 -6.60 -49.22
C ASP A 350 -6.31 -7.65 -49.44
N SER A 351 -7.46 -7.56 -48.76
CA SER A 351 -8.58 -8.49 -48.93
C SER A 351 -9.64 -8.04 -49.96
N LEU A 352 -9.54 -6.83 -50.50
CA LEU A 352 -10.53 -6.26 -51.43
C LEU A 352 -10.18 -6.39 -52.92
N TYR A 353 -9.03 -6.97 -53.27
CA TYR A 353 -8.59 -7.17 -54.66
C TYR A 353 -8.47 -8.64 -55.10
N ASN A 354 -8.98 -9.60 -54.33
CA ASN A 354 -8.94 -11.03 -54.67
C ASN A 354 -10.31 -11.69 -54.84
N HIS A 355 -11.30 -10.94 -55.35
CA HIS A 355 -12.52 -11.52 -55.91
C HIS A 355 -13.00 -10.73 -57.14
N SER A 356 -12.31 -10.95 -58.25
CA SER A 356 -12.89 -10.83 -59.59
C SER A 356 -12.00 -11.57 -60.57
N GLU A 357 -12.35 -12.82 -60.87
CA GLU A 357 -12.44 -13.37 -62.23
C GLU A 357 -12.92 -14.83 -62.14
N ASP A 358 -14.02 -15.08 -62.85
CA ASP A 358 -14.63 -16.38 -63.14
C ASP A 358 -13.72 -17.28 -63.99
#